data_AF-A0A6A6CJI4-F1
#
_entry.id   AF-A0A6A6CJI4-F1
#
_cell.length_a   1.000
_cell.length_b   1.000
_cell.length_c   1.000
_cell.angle_alpha   90.00
_cell.angle_beta   90.00
_cell.angle_gamma   90.00
#
_symmetry.space_group_name_H-M   'P 1'
#
loop_
_entity.id
_entity.type
_entity.pdbx_description
1 polymer ?
#
loop_
_entity_poly.entity_id
_entity_poly.type
_entity_poly.pdbx_seq_one_letter_code
_entity_poly.pdbx_strand_id
1 'polypeptide(L)'
;MEATYDEISEAEMSKKMRKRLKKTFNEALDAHHGALKSQSAIAKYNSGILRDLEAAFIASPNVDLLSRIPPSYSSSMAELLKENLDGQDPLESELPPSKRLKVHDCNETEETVEDIPKHLRTLHGPGEAVVKAPLAVTIERSFGDDLSASNIISALSRSQIVFRDTTGGERMILKISDESVVKIVPDSTDTREYDALIYLSQKCPEVPAPRPEGLIQLNGQSLMFMSYIPGESLAEVWDSMSQGQKATVSGELNTVFSELRSHQCPPSIPWGAIDGAGCIDQRRTVRRSDRDILSAKDFEEFFFSNPKYGSEVWIAFLRKLYDSAEGEQDSQDTCVFTHGDLRQANVLVRRTLEGELSVSGIIDWEFSGFYPAYWESIKLTNCMGTRETSDWFLHLPESISPLRYPKRWLLNLVWDSHVD
;
A
#
# COMPACT_ATOMS: atom_id res chain seq x y z
N MET A 1 -39.68 -44.12 12.67
CA MET A 1 -39.23 -43.53 13.95
C MET A 1 -37.78 -43.94 14.05
N GLU A 2 -36.78 -43.12 13.78
CA GLU A 2 -36.55 -41.76 14.26
C GLU A 2 -35.78 -40.95 13.19
N ALA A 3 -36.41 -39.91 12.63
CA ALA A 3 -35.67 -38.77 12.10
C ALA A 3 -35.60 -37.78 13.26
N THR A 4 -34.51 -37.80 14.03
CA THR A 4 -34.34 -37.01 15.24
C THR A 4 -34.08 -35.55 14.87
N TYR A 5 -35.17 -34.76 14.91
CA TYR A 5 -35.34 -33.37 15.38
C TYR A 5 -34.26 -32.27 15.17
N ASP A 6 -32.96 -32.56 15.10
CA ASP A 6 -31.89 -31.57 15.01
C ASP A 6 -31.69 -31.01 13.60
N GLU A 7 -31.77 -31.83 12.56
CA GLU A 7 -31.58 -31.36 11.16
C GLU A 7 -32.76 -30.49 10.67
N ILE A 8 -33.97 -30.75 11.17
CA ILE A 8 -35.15 -29.92 10.86
C ILE A 8 -35.06 -28.57 11.58
N SER A 9 -34.51 -28.55 12.81
CA SER A 9 -34.31 -27.35 13.63
C SER A 9 -33.29 -26.38 13.01
N GLU A 10 -32.15 -26.87 12.51
CA GLU A 10 -31.15 -26.03 11.83
C GLU A 10 -31.65 -25.47 10.49
N ALA A 11 -32.35 -26.29 9.71
CA ALA A 11 -32.94 -25.84 8.44
C ALA A 11 -34.04 -24.79 8.68
N GLU A 12 -34.86 -24.95 9.71
CA GLU A 12 -35.88 -23.96 10.10
C GLU A 12 -35.26 -22.70 10.71
N MET A 13 -34.22 -22.81 11.55
CA MET A 13 -33.46 -21.67 12.07
C MET A 13 -32.81 -20.87 10.94
N SER A 14 -32.19 -21.53 9.97
CA SER A 14 -31.59 -20.90 8.79
C SER A 14 -32.64 -20.21 7.92
N LYS A 15 -33.82 -20.81 7.74
CA LYS A 15 -34.96 -20.18 7.03
C LYS A 15 -35.50 -18.97 7.78
N LYS A 16 -35.59 -19.04 9.12
CA LYS A 16 -36.10 -17.98 10.00
C LYS A 16 -35.12 -16.82 10.09
N MET A 17 -33.82 -17.09 10.11
CA MET A 17 -32.74 -16.11 10.04
C MET A 17 -32.70 -15.41 8.68
N ARG A 18 -32.81 -16.15 7.57
CA ARG A 18 -32.96 -15.56 6.22
C ARG A 18 -34.22 -14.69 6.09
N LYS A 19 -35.34 -15.11 6.69
CA LYS A 19 -36.59 -14.32 6.70
C LYS A 19 -36.47 -13.07 7.57
N ARG A 20 -35.76 -13.13 8.70
CA ARG A 20 -35.43 -11.97 9.53
C ARG A 20 -34.52 -11.00 8.80
N LEU A 21 -33.40 -11.47 8.23
CA LEU A 21 -32.50 -10.64 7.43
C LEU A 21 -33.21 -9.96 6.26
N LYS A 22 -34.04 -10.69 5.50
CA LYS A 22 -34.89 -10.09 4.44
C LYS A 22 -35.86 -9.03 4.99
N LYS A 23 -36.43 -9.23 6.18
CA LYS A 23 -37.34 -8.27 6.80
C LYS A 23 -36.60 -7.00 7.27
N THR A 24 -35.51 -7.14 8.03
CA THR A 24 -34.71 -6.01 8.51
C THR A 24 -34.10 -5.22 7.35
N PHE A 25 -33.73 -5.92 6.28
CA PHE A 25 -33.19 -5.33 5.07
C PHE A 25 -34.25 -4.57 4.26
N ASN A 26 -35.45 -5.15 4.06
CA ASN A 26 -36.56 -4.45 3.40
C ASN A 26 -37.05 -3.24 4.22
N GLU A 27 -37.03 -3.32 5.56
CA GLU A 27 -37.37 -2.19 6.43
C GLU A 27 -36.33 -1.05 6.35
N ALA A 28 -35.05 -1.37 6.17
CA ALA A 28 -34.00 -0.39 5.90
C ALA A 28 -34.14 0.22 4.49
N LEU A 29 -34.58 -0.57 3.51
CA LEU A 29 -34.84 -0.16 2.14
C LEU A 29 -36.02 0.83 2.06
N ASP A 30 -37.12 0.54 2.76
CA ASP A 30 -38.30 1.41 2.80
C ASP A 30 -38.01 2.73 3.55
N ALA A 31 -37.14 2.69 4.58
CA ALA A 31 -36.65 3.89 5.26
C ALA A 31 -35.77 4.75 4.33
N HIS A 32 -35.01 4.14 3.42
CA HIS A 32 -34.22 4.85 2.41
C HIS A 32 -35.10 5.42 1.28
N HIS A 33 -36.14 4.68 0.86
CA HIS A 33 -37.12 5.12 -0.14
C HIS A 33 -37.98 6.32 0.30
N GLY A 34 -38.24 6.48 1.60
CA GLY A 34 -38.94 7.65 2.15
C GLY A 34 -38.17 8.97 1.98
N ALA A 35 -36.83 8.92 1.92
CA ALA A 35 -35.95 10.08 1.78
C ALA A 35 -35.67 10.49 0.31
N LEU A 36 -36.20 9.76 -0.66
CA LEU A 36 -35.83 9.83 -2.08
C LEU A 36 -36.68 10.80 -2.94
N LYS A 37 -37.61 11.54 -2.35
CA LYS A 37 -38.54 12.42 -3.10
C LYS A 37 -37.92 13.71 -3.66
N SER A 38 -36.66 14.02 -3.36
CA SER A 38 -35.97 15.22 -3.89
C SER A 38 -34.57 14.95 -4.46
N GLN A 39 -34.31 13.75 -4.99
CA GLN A 39 -32.98 13.41 -5.51
C GLN A 39 -32.76 13.84 -6.98
N SER A 40 -31.53 14.30 -7.25
CA SER A 40 -31.04 14.71 -8.58
C SER A 40 -31.11 13.56 -9.60
N ALA A 41 -31.04 13.89 -10.89
CA ALA A 41 -31.06 12.89 -11.97
C ALA A 41 -29.94 11.83 -11.80
N ILE A 42 -28.77 12.27 -11.32
CA ILE A 42 -27.62 11.42 -11.01
C ILE A 42 -27.93 10.45 -9.89
N ALA A 43 -28.52 10.94 -8.80
CA ALA A 43 -28.84 10.10 -7.66
C ALA A 43 -29.93 9.05 -7.99
N LYS A 44 -30.89 9.39 -8.87
CA LYS A 44 -31.84 8.43 -9.43
C LYS A 44 -31.15 7.37 -10.31
N TYR A 45 -30.20 7.78 -11.14
CA TYR A 45 -29.43 6.85 -11.98
C TYR A 45 -28.62 5.86 -11.13
N ASN A 46 -27.90 6.36 -10.12
CA ASN A 46 -27.12 5.53 -9.19
C ASN A 46 -27.99 4.59 -8.38
N SER A 47 -29.16 5.05 -7.94
CA SER A 47 -30.14 4.22 -7.24
C SER A 47 -30.67 3.08 -8.13
N GLY A 48 -30.81 3.30 -9.44
CA GLY A 48 -31.19 2.26 -10.40
C GLY A 48 -30.12 1.18 -10.51
N ILE A 49 -28.86 1.58 -10.71
CA ILE A 49 -27.73 0.64 -10.81
C ILE A 49 -27.57 -0.16 -9.51
N LEU A 50 -27.67 0.48 -8.35
CA LEU A 50 -27.59 -0.21 -7.06
C LEU A 50 -28.68 -1.28 -6.93
N ARG A 51 -29.92 -0.99 -7.35
CA ARG A 51 -31.00 -1.98 -7.36
C ARG A 51 -30.72 -3.17 -8.27
N ASP A 52 -30.14 -2.93 -9.44
CA ASP A 52 -29.82 -4.00 -10.39
C ASP A 52 -28.69 -4.89 -9.88
N LEU A 53 -27.66 -4.30 -9.26
CA LEU A 53 -26.58 -5.04 -8.60
C LEU A 53 -27.09 -5.86 -7.42
N GLU A 54 -27.97 -5.27 -6.62
CA GLU A 54 -28.57 -5.92 -5.46
C GLU A 54 -29.47 -7.09 -5.88
N ALA A 55 -30.28 -6.91 -6.93
CA ALA A 55 -31.08 -7.99 -7.51
C ALA A 55 -30.21 -9.12 -8.05
N ALA A 56 -29.08 -8.81 -8.69
CA ALA A 56 -28.13 -9.80 -9.18
C ALA A 56 -27.50 -10.60 -8.03
N PHE A 57 -27.11 -9.92 -6.94
CA PHE A 57 -26.54 -10.56 -5.75
C PHE A 57 -27.54 -11.47 -5.03
N ILE A 58 -28.79 -11.01 -4.87
CA ILE A 58 -29.86 -11.82 -4.24
C ILE A 58 -30.16 -13.07 -5.08
N ALA A 59 -30.14 -12.94 -6.41
CA ALA A 59 -30.37 -14.05 -7.32
C ALA A 59 -29.20 -15.04 -7.35
N SER A 60 -27.96 -14.55 -7.27
CA SER A 60 -26.75 -15.36 -7.23
C SER A 60 -25.68 -14.69 -6.36
N PRO A 61 -25.47 -15.15 -5.12
CA PRO A 61 -24.51 -14.52 -4.19
C PRO A 61 -23.06 -14.50 -4.66
N ASN A 62 -22.69 -15.36 -5.62
CA ASN A 62 -21.35 -15.46 -6.20
C ASN A 62 -21.23 -14.76 -7.57
N VAL A 63 -22.19 -13.90 -7.94
CA VAL A 63 -22.15 -13.17 -9.21
C VAL A 63 -21.02 -12.14 -9.21
N ASP A 64 -20.28 -12.04 -10.31
CA ASP A 64 -19.37 -10.92 -10.54
C ASP A 64 -20.20 -9.64 -10.73
N LEU A 65 -20.22 -8.79 -9.71
CA LEU A 65 -20.98 -7.55 -9.71
C LEU A 65 -20.41 -6.52 -10.70
N LEU A 66 -19.11 -6.55 -11.00
CA LEU A 66 -18.52 -5.63 -11.99
C LEU A 66 -19.09 -5.91 -13.38
N SER A 67 -19.32 -7.18 -13.72
CA SER A 67 -19.98 -7.57 -14.98
C SER A 67 -21.44 -7.07 -15.10
N ARG A 68 -22.04 -6.63 -14.00
CA ARG A 68 -23.44 -6.16 -13.95
C ARG A 68 -23.56 -4.64 -14.01
N ILE A 69 -22.46 -3.92 -13.84
CA ILE A 69 -22.43 -2.47 -14.09
C ILE A 69 -22.39 -2.28 -15.62
N PRO A 70 -23.32 -1.50 -16.22
CA PRO A 70 -23.29 -1.22 -17.65
C PRO A 70 -21.95 -0.60 -18.06
N PRO A 71 -21.32 -1.03 -19.17
CA PRO A 71 -20.07 -0.42 -19.66
C PRO A 71 -20.21 1.09 -19.96
N SER A 72 -21.43 1.54 -20.24
CA SER A 72 -21.77 2.94 -20.45
C SER A 72 -21.99 3.74 -19.16
N TYR A 73 -21.86 3.13 -17.98
CA TYR A 73 -22.15 3.78 -16.70
C TYR A 73 -21.34 5.07 -16.52
N SER A 74 -20.02 5.02 -16.73
CA SER A 74 -19.16 6.19 -16.58
C SER A 74 -19.46 7.29 -17.60
N SER A 75 -19.81 6.93 -18.84
CA SER A 75 -20.18 7.91 -19.87
C SER A 75 -21.54 8.55 -19.60
N SER A 76 -22.53 7.75 -19.18
CA SER A 76 -23.86 8.24 -18.79
C SER A 76 -23.81 9.10 -17.53
N MET A 77 -22.91 8.77 -16.58
CA MET A 77 -22.65 9.61 -15.41
C MET A 77 -22.07 10.97 -15.79
N ALA A 78 -21.07 10.98 -16.68
CA ALA A 78 -20.42 12.20 -17.14
C ALA A 78 -21.37 13.09 -17.93
N GLU A 79 -22.30 12.50 -18.69
CA GLU A 79 -23.35 13.21 -19.42
C GLU A 79 -24.37 13.83 -18.46
N LEU A 80 -24.87 13.06 -17.48
CA LEU A 80 -25.78 13.57 -16.44
C LEU A 80 -25.15 14.65 -15.55
N LEU A 81 -23.83 14.60 -15.32
CA LEU A 81 -23.09 15.65 -14.62
C LEU A 81 -22.97 16.92 -15.46
N LYS A 82 -22.77 16.80 -16.77
CA LYS A 82 -22.73 17.95 -17.69
C LYS A 82 -24.08 18.64 -17.82
N GLU A 83 -25.17 17.88 -17.85
CA GLU A 83 -26.53 18.42 -17.92
C GLU A 83 -26.96 19.15 -16.62
N ASN A 84 -26.28 18.91 -15.49
CA ASN A 84 -26.56 19.58 -14.21
C ASN A 84 -25.69 20.81 -13.92
N LEU A 85 -24.81 21.23 -14.86
CA LEU A 85 -23.93 22.40 -14.67
C LEU A 85 -24.61 23.77 -14.90
N ASP A 86 -25.87 23.81 -15.36
CA ASP A 86 -26.66 25.04 -15.51
C ASP A 86 -27.65 25.31 -14.34
N GLY A 87 -27.53 24.60 -13.21
CA GLY A 87 -28.50 24.75 -12.12
C GLY A 87 -28.02 24.35 -10.72
N GLN A 88 -27.49 25.35 -10.00
CA GLN A 88 -27.32 25.46 -8.54
C GLN A 88 -26.27 24.57 -7.84
N ASP A 89 -25.52 25.25 -6.96
CA ASP A 89 -24.52 24.75 -6.00
C ASP A 89 -24.98 23.52 -5.21
N PRO A 90 -24.08 22.58 -4.84
CA PRO A 90 -24.48 21.43 -4.05
C PRO A 90 -24.75 21.83 -2.60
N LEU A 91 -26.00 21.69 -2.16
CA LEU A 91 -26.37 21.67 -0.75
C LEU A 91 -25.58 20.56 -0.02
N GLU A 92 -24.78 20.96 0.97
CA GLU A 92 -24.43 20.13 2.11
C GLU A 92 -25.74 19.66 2.79
N SER A 93 -25.94 18.35 2.94
CA SER A 93 -27.01 17.82 3.79
C SER A 93 -26.45 16.79 4.77
N GLU A 94 -26.52 17.13 6.05
CA GLU A 94 -26.22 16.32 7.22
C GLU A 94 -26.95 14.97 7.19
N LEU A 95 -26.24 13.88 7.50
CA LEU A 95 -26.83 12.56 7.73
C LEU A 95 -27.52 12.51 9.11
N PRO A 96 -28.72 11.90 9.25
CA PRO A 96 -29.41 11.82 10.53
C PRO A 96 -28.75 10.79 11.49
N PRO A 97 -28.87 10.97 12.81
CA PRO A 97 -28.18 10.15 13.80
C PRO A 97 -28.80 8.74 13.88
N SER A 98 -27.93 7.72 13.79
CA SER A 98 -28.33 6.32 13.99
C SER A 98 -28.71 6.05 15.44
N LYS A 99 -29.90 5.47 15.66
CA LYS A 99 -30.41 5.08 16.98
C LYS A 99 -29.56 3.94 17.58
N ARG A 100 -28.91 4.20 18.72
CA ARG A 100 -28.21 3.20 19.55
C ARG A 100 -29.18 2.12 20.05
N LEU A 101 -28.80 0.86 19.91
CA LEU A 101 -29.32 -0.25 20.72
C LEU A 101 -28.72 -0.11 22.12
N LYS A 102 -29.58 -0.09 23.15
CA LYS A 102 -29.17 0.00 24.56
C LYS A 102 -28.45 -1.28 24.98
N VAL A 103 -27.19 -1.14 25.40
CA VAL A 103 -26.48 -2.16 26.18
C VAL A 103 -26.51 -1.73 27.64
N HIS A 104 -26.73 -2.72 28.50
CA HIS A 104 -26.95 -2.60 29.94
C HIS A 104 -25.74 -2.05 30.69
N ASP A 105 -26.01 -1.19 31.68
CA ASP A 105 -25.08 -0.68 32.69
C ASP A 105 -24.28 -1.78 33.39
N CYS A 106 -22.96 -1.57 33.48
CA CYS A 106 -22.13 -1.88 34.66
C CYS A 106 -20.99 -0.85 34.72
N ASN A 107 -20.88 -0.14 35.85
CA ASN A 107 -19.90 0.92 36.11
C ASN A 107 -18.51 0.34 36.43
N GLU A 108 -17.57 0.53 35.52
CA GLU A 108 -16.16 0.81 35.83
C GLU A 108 -15.74 1.97 34.93
N THR A 109 -14.88 2.86 35.42
CA THR A 109 -14.45 4.07 34.70
C THR A 109 -13.57 3.70 33.51
N GLU A 110 -14.18 3.23 32.42
CA GLU A 110 -13.54 3.01 31.12
C GLU A 110 -13.60 4.30 30.30
N GLU A 111 -12.45 4.73 29.77
CA GLU A 111 -12.43 5.70 28.67
C GLU A 111 -13.30 5.13 27.55
N THR A 112 -14.42 5.80 27.25
CA THR A 112 -15.32 5.29 26.23
C THR A 112 -14.60 5.35 24.88
N VAL A 113 -14.68 4.29 24.06
CA VAL A 113 -14.10 4.23 22.69
C VAL A 113 -14.50 5.44 21.81
N GLU A 114 -15.54 6.17 22.21
CA GLU A 114 -15.99 7.41 21.58
C GLU A 114 -14.97 8.55 21.69
N ASP A 115 -14.19 8.62 22.78
CA ASP A 115 -13.17 9.65 23.04
C ASP A 115 -11.87 9.43 22.26
N ILE A 116 -11.63 8.19 21.78
CA ILE A 116 -10.48 7.86 20.94
C ILE A 116 -10.70 8.39 19.52
N PRO A 117 -9.74 9.17 18.95
CA PRO A 117 -9.82 9.61 17.57
C PRO A 117 -10.07 8.42 16.64
N LYS A 118 -11.04 8.54 15.72
CA LYS A 118 -11.49 7.41 14.85
C LYS A 118 -10.36 6.62 14.21
N HIS A 119 -9.27 7.30 13.89
CA HIS A 119 -8.11 6.74 13.22
C HIS A 119 -7.13 5.96 14.10
N LEU A 120 -7.27 6.02 15.43
CA LEU A 120 -6.46 5.25 16.39
C LEU A 120 -7.27 4.15 17.07
N ARG A 121 -8.56 4.02 16.76
CA ARG A 121 -9.45 3.04 17.42
C ARG A 121 -9.03 1.60 17.17
N THR A 122 -8.34 1.33 16.05
CA THR A 122 -7.80 0.00 15.73
C THR A 122 -6.69 -0.42 16.68
N LEU A 123 -5.98 0.55 17.27
CA LEU A 123 -4.95 0.31 18.27
C LEU A 123 -5.54 0.03 19.66
N HIS A 124 -6.83 0.30 19.87
CA HIS A 124 -7.50 0.06 21.15
C HIS A 124 -7.89 -1.41 21.29
N GLY A 125 -7.63 -1.97 22.46
CA GLY A 125 -7.93 -3.36 22.77
C GLY A 125 -7.15 -3.84 23.99
N PRO A 126 -7.47 -5.04 24.50
CA PRO A 126 -6.85 -5.59 25.70
C PRO A 126 -5.41 -6.08 25.48
N GLY A 127 -4.88 -6.03 24.26
CA GLY A 127 -3.52 -6.47 23.97
C GLY A 127 -2.48 -5.56 24.59
N GLU A 128 -1.46 -6.18 25.17
CA GLU A 128 -0.28 -5.48 25.68
C GLU A 128 0.68 -5.13 24.55
N ALA A 129 1.33 -3.97 24.65
CA ALA A 129 2.37 -3.59 23.71
C ALA A 129 3.60 -4.48 23.91
N VAL A 130 4.08 -5.07 22.81
CA VAL A 130 5.29 -5.89 22.80
C VAL A 130 6.38 -5.15 22.05
N VAL A 131 7.44 -4.76 22.76
CA VAL A 131 8.64 -4.17 22.15
C VAL A 131 9.39 -5.26 21.37
N LYS A 132 9.45 -5.11 20.04
CA LYS A 132 10.16 -6.03 19.14
C LYS A 132 11.57 -5.57 18.80
N ALA A 133 11.81 -4.27 18.86
CA ALA A 133 13.14 -3.70 18.73
C ALA A 133 13.34 -2.55 19.72
N PRO A 134 14.57 -2.34 20.23
CA PRO A 134 14.86 -1.29 21.22
C PRO A 134 14.34 0.08 20.78
N LEU A 135 13.73 0.80 21.71
CA LEU A 135 13.24 2.15 21.49
C LEU A 135 14.37 3.16 21.69
N ALA A 136 14.47 4.15 20.82
CA ALA A 136 15.35 5.28 21.03
C ALA A 136 14.88 6.08 22.25
N VAL A 137 15.82 6.68 22.97
CA VAL A 137 15.54 7.46 24.20
C VAL A 137 14.52 8.58 23.95
N THR A 138 14.49 9.15 22.75
CA THR A 138 13.48 10.15 22.33
C THR A 138 12.07 9.56 22.33
N ILE A 139 11.91 8.34 21.82
CA ILE A 139 10.65 7.58 21.77
C ILE A 139 10.22 7.16 23.18
N GLU A 140 11.13 6.63 23.98
CA GLU A 140 10.86 6.26 25.37
C GLU A 140 10.34 7.47 26.17
N ARG A 141 10.90 8.66 25.96
CA ARG A 141 10.42 9.89 26.61
C ARG A 141 9.04 10.33 26.13
N SER A 142 8.65 10.01 24.90
CA SER A 142 7.33 10.35 24.37
C SER A 142 6.20 9.54 25.00
N PHE A 143 6.49 8.29 25.41
CA PHE A 143 5.51 7.41 26.04
C PHE A 143 5.71 7.28 27.56
N GLY A 144 6.90 7.58 28.09
CA GLY A 144 7.25 7.29 29.47
C GLY A 144 7.47 5.79 29.71
N ASP A 145 7.50 5.38 30.98
CA ASP A 145 7.77 3.99 31.36
C ASP A 145 6.57 3.05 31.11
N ASP A 146 5.38 3.60 30.89
CA ASP A 146 4.14 2.84 30.65
C ASP A 146 3.86 2.69 29.14
N LEU A 147 4.07 1.50 28.60
CA LEU A 147 3.72 1.17 27.21
C LEU A 147 2.32 0.56 27.07
N SER A 148 1.40 0.84 28.00
CA SER A 148 0.00 0.42 27.87
C SER A 148 -0.65 0.97 26.59
N ALA A 149 -1.63 0.23 26.05
CA ALA A 149 -2.35 0.62 24.85
C ALA A 149 -2.98 2.02 25.00
N SER A 150 -3.59 2.31 26.16
CA SER A 150 -4.22 3.60 26.44
C SER A 150 -3.19 4.75 26.44
N ASN A 151 -2.03 4.55 27.06
CA ASN A 151 -0.99 5.57 27.08
C ASN A 151 -0.41 5.83 25.66
N ILE A 152 -0.14 4.77 24.90
CA ILE A 152 0.30 4.90 23.50
C ILE A 152 -0.74 5.66 22.67
N ILE A 153 -2.01 5.28 22.75
CA ILE A 153 -3.11 5.96 22.04
C ILE A 153 -3.20 7.42 22.47
N SER A 154 -3.13 7.70 23.77
CA SER A 154 -3.19 9.07 24.29
C SER A 154 -2.03 9.91 23.78
N ALA A 155 -0.81 9.37 23.70
CA ALA A 155 0.34 10.08 23.16
C ALA A 155 0.18 10.35 21.66
N LEU A 156 -0.23 9.34 20.88
CA LEU A 156 -0.43 9.45 19.44
C LEU A 156 -1.62 10.36 19.05
N SER A 157 -2.62 10.50 19.91
CA SER A 157 -3.79 11.35 19.66
C SER A 157 -3.44 12.84 19.45
N ARG A 158 -2.27 13.26 19.94
CA ARG A 158 -1.76 14.64 19.84
C ARG A 158 -0.84 14.85 18.64
N SER A 159 -0.51 13.77 17.92
CA SER A 159 0.43 13.79 16.81
C SER A 159 -0.20 14.36 15.54
N GLN A 160 0.64 15.00 14.73
CA GLN A 160 0.21 15.48 13.41
C GLN A 160 0.14 14.31 12.44
N ILE A 161 -0.95 14.20 11.67
CA ILE A 161 -1.04 13.22 10.59
C ILE A 161 -0.21 13.72 9.41
N VAL A 162 0.82 12.97 9.04
CA VAL A 162 1.65 13.23 7.85
C VAL A 162 1.05 12.55 6.63
N PHE A 163 0.62 11.31 6.81
CA PHE A 163 0.03 10.51 5.74
C PHE A 163 -1.06 9.61 6.30
N ARG A 164 -2.11 9.40 5.50
CA ARG A 164 -3.17 8.43 5.75
C ARG A 164 -3.58 7.82 4.43
N ASP A 165 -3.59 6.50 4.39
CA ASP A 165 -4.17 5.79 3.25
C ASP A 165 -5.70 6.04 3.21
N THR A 166 -6.18 6.55 2.09
CA THR A 166 -7.59 6.87 1.84
C THR A 166 -8.31 5.77 1.06
N THR A 167 -7.58 4.75 0.60
CA THR A 167 -8.09 3.65 -0.24
C THR A 167 -8.58 2.44 0.56
N GLY A 168 -8.59 2.55 1.88
CA GLY A 168 -9.10 1.52 2.81
C GLY A 168 -8.01 0.75 3.55
N GLY A 169 -6.73 0.99 3.29
CA GLY A 169 -5.66 0.52 4.17
C GLY A 169 -5.64 1.30 5.48
N GLU A 170 -5.38 0.62 6.59
CA GLU A 170 -5.23 1.26 7.90
C GLU A 170 -3.80 1.80 8.11
N ARG A 171 -3.03 1.97 7.02
CA ARG A 171 -1.67 2.53 7.07
C ARG A 171 -1.71 4.02 7.35
N MET A 172 -0.89 4.44 8.31
CA MET A 172 -0.83 5.83 8.74
C MET A 172 0.59 6.22 9.11
N ILE A 173 0.94 7.48 8.87
CA ILE A 173 2.17 8.08 9.39
C ILE A 173 1.80 9.27 10.26
N LEU A 174 2.23 9.23 11.51
CA LEU A 174 2.04 10.30 12.49
C LEU A 174 3.39 10.91 12.85
N LYS A 175 3.49 12.24 12.81
CA LYS A 175 4.62 12.99 13.33
C LYS A 175 4.44 13.19 14.83
N ILE A 176 5.29 12.52 15.60
CA ILE A 176 5.26 12.50 17.07
C ILE A 176 6.17 13.57 17.67
N SER A 177 7.20 14.00 16.95
CA SER A 177 8.13 15.08 17.31
C SER A 177 8.67 15.75 16.04
N ASP A 178 9.52 16.78 16.17
CA ASP A 178 10.18 17.38 15.01
C ASP A 178 11.21 16.47 14.34
N GLU A 179 11.63 15.41 15.02
CA GLU A 179 12.68 14.49 14.56
C GLU A 179 12.17 13.07 14.33
N SER A 180 10.93 12.75 14.71
CA SER A 180 10.43 11.37 14.72
C SER A 180 9.01 11.24 14.17
N VAL A 181 8.78 10.14 13.45
CA VAL A 181 7.46 9.68 13.00
C VAL A 181 7.21 8.25 13.46
N VAL A 182 5.93 7.87 13.53
CA VAL A 182 5.50 6.47 13.62
C VAL A 182 4.69 6.09 12.40
N LYS A 183 5.05 4.99 11.74
CA LYS A 183 4.25 4.32 10.72
C LYS A 183 3.45 3.20 11.39
N ILE A 184 2.12 3.31 11.33
CA ILE A 184 1.19 2.27 11.80
C ILE A 184 0.93 1.34 10.62
N VAL A 185 1.29 0.07 10.78
CA VAL A 185 1.12 -0.98 9.78
C VAL A 185 0.07 -1.96 10.29
N PRO A 186 -0.99 -2.27 9.52
CA PRO A 186 -2.08 -3.13 9.97
C PRO A 186 -1.64 -4.56 10.29
N ASP A 187 -0.64 -5.08 9.57
CA ASP A 187 -0.09 -6.41 9.77
C ASP A 187 1.09 -6.35 10.73
N SER A 188 0.91 -6.83 11.97
CA SER A 188 1.99 -6.92 12.95
C SER A 188 3.14 -7.84 12.54
N THR A 189 2.93 -8.77 11.63
CA THR A 189 3.98 -9.70 11.18
C THR A 189 4.91 -9.09 10.13
N ASP A 190 4.50 -7.98 9.52
CA ASP A 190 5.29 -7.30 8.50
C ASP A 190 6.29 -6.32 9.11
N THR A 191 7.54 -6.75 9.23
CA THR A 191 8.67 -5.93 9.73
C THR A 191 9.67 -5.53 8.65
N ARG A 192 9.39 -5.87 7.38
CA ARG A 192 10.33 -5.77 6.25
C ARG A 192 11.00 -4.42 6.14
N GLU A 193 10.20 -3.35 6.20
CA GLU A 193 10.71 -1.99 6.12
C GLU A 193 11.63 -1.65 7.30
N TYR A 194 11.29 -2.10 8.52
CA TYR A 194 12.14 -1.85 9.69
C TYR A 194 13.49 -2.56 9.55
N ASP A 195 13.48 -3.81 9.11
CA ASP A 195 14.69 -4.60 8.88
C ASP A 195 15.56 -3.99 7.77
N ALA A 196 14.94 -3.45 6.72
CA ALA A 196 15.63 -2.69 5.68
C ALA A 196 16.27 -1.39 6.23
N LEU A 197 15.56 -0.61 7.04
CA LEU A 197 16.11 0.60 7.65
C LEU A 197 17.28 0.29 8.61
N ILE A 198 17.20 -0.83 9.34
CA ILE A 198 18.31 -1.33 10.15
C ILE A 198 19.51 -1.63 9.27
N TYR A 199 19.33 -2.38 8.18
CA TYR A 199 20.41 -2.68 7.24
C TYR A 199 21.05 -1.40 6.68
N LEU A 200 20.24 -0.45 6.20
CA LEU A 200 20.72 0.82 5.65
C LEU A 200 21.48 1.63 6.72
N SER A 201 20.97 1.71 7.94
CA SER A 201 21.65 2.45 9.02
C SER A 201 23.03 1.89 9.35
N GLN A 202 23.23 0.58 9.21
CA GLN A 202 24.47 -0.11 9.56
C GLN A 202 25.45 -0.24 8.39
N LYS A 203 24.94 -0.43 7.18
CA LYS A 203 25.73 -0.78 5.99
C LYS A 203 25.83 0.36 4.99
N CYS A 204 24.80 1.20 4.90
CA CYS A 204 24.71 2.27 3.91
C CYS A 204 24.34 3.61 4.60
N PRO A 205 25.11 4.08 5.61
CA PRO A 205 24.75 5.25 6.39
C PRO A 205 24.71 6.54 5.55
N GLU A 206 25.37 6.60 4.40
CA GLU A 206 25.32 7.77 3.51
C GLU A 206 24.02 7.87 2.70
N VAL A 207 23.24 6.78 2.62
CA VAL A 207 21.94 6.80 1.95
C VAL A 207 20.97 7.62 2.80
N PRO A 208 20.28 8.63 2.23
CA PRO A 208 19.36 9.49 2.96
C PRO A 208 18.04 8.77 3.20
N ALA A 209 18.04 7.75 4.06
CA ALA A 209 16.86 6.99 4.46
C ALA A 209 16.47 7.29 5.92
N PRO A 210 15.20 7.09 6.33
CA PRO A 210 14.81 7.20 7.72
C PRO A 210 15.67 6.30 8.61
N ARG A 211 15.99 6.75 9.82
CA ARG A 211 16.72 5.95 10.80
C ARG A 211 15.73 5.21 11.68
N PRO A 212 15.93 3.89 11.92
CA PRO A 212 15.04 3.13 12.78
C PRO A 212 15.20 3.59 14.23
N GLU A 213 14.08 3.89 14.89
CA GLU A 213 14.02 4.38 16.27
C GLU A 213 13.25 3.44 17.21
N GLY A 214 12.65 2.38 16.69
CA GLY A 214 12.01 1.36 17.52
C GLY A 214 10.88 0.63 16.80
N LEU A 215 10.48 -0.51 17.34
CA LEU A 215 9.36 -1.29 16.82
C LEU A 215 8.52 -1.86 17.97
N ILE A 216 7.23 -1.53 17.97
CA ILE A 216 6.25 -2.05 18.93
C ILE A 216 5.16 -2.78 18.17
N GLN A 217 4.72 -3.93 18.68
CA GLN A 217 3.48 -4.57 18.25
C GLN A 217 2.39 -4.29 19.28
N LEU A 218 1.22 -3.85 18.81
CA LEU A 218 0.07 -3.56 19.66
C LEU A 218 -1.21 -3.96 18.93
N ASN A 219 -2.02 -4.80 19.58
CA ASN A 219 -3.35 -5.21 19.08
C ASN A 219 -3.35 -5.70 17.61
N GLY A 220 -2.33 -6.46 17.23
CA GLY A 220 -2.20 -7.02 15.88
C GLY A 220 -1.62 -6.06 14.84
N GLN A 221 -1.31 -4.82 15.20
CA GLN A 221 -0.66 -3.81 14.35
C GLN A 221 0.81 -3.62 14.76
N SER A 222 1.64 -3.19 13.79
CA SER A 222 3.03 -2.78 14.02
C SER A 222 3.13 -1.26 14.05
N LEU A 223 3.79 -0.72 15.08
CA LEU A 223 4.15 0.69 15.22
C LEU A 223 5.65 0.80 15.00
N MET A 224 6.00 1.27 13.82
CA MET A 224 7.38 1.43 13.39
C MET A 224 7.82 2.88 13.60
N PHE A 225 8.72 3.10 14.57
CA PHE A 225 9.28 4.40 14.88
C PHE A 225 10.54 4.63 14.06
N MET A 226 10.64 5.81 13.44
CA MET A 226 11.77 6.19 12.63
C MET A 226 11.94 7.71 12.59
N SER A 227 13.16 8.16 12.24
CA SER A 227 13.44 9.59 12.12
C SER A 227 12.55 10.23 11.04
N TYR A 228 11.98 11.38 11.35
CA TYR A 228 11.30 12.23 10.38
C TYR A 228 12.29 12.85 9.42
N ILE A 229 12.09 12.64 8.12
CA ILE A 229 12.82 13.38 7.09
C ILE A 229 11.95 14.51 6.57
N PRO A 230 12.32 15.76 6.83
CA PRO A 230 11.51 16.88 6.39
C PRO A 230 11.83 17.30 4.95
N GLY A 231 10.78 17.47 4.14
CA GLY A 231 10.86 17.85 2.73
C GLY A 231 9.51 17.75 2.05
N GLU A 232 9.46 18.18 0.79
CA GLU A 232 8.31 17.99 -0.11
C GLU A 232 8.62 16.79 -1.02
N SER A 233 7.61 16.00 -1.38
CA SER A 233 7.82 14.88 -2.29
C SER A 233 8.02 15.39 -3.73
N LEU A 234 8.79 14.66 -4.55
CA LEU A 234 8.87 14.99 -5.97
C LEU A 234 7.49 14.91 -6.63
N ALA A 235 6.57 14.08 -6.14
CA ALA A 235 5.21 14.04 -6.70
C ALA A 235 4.49 15.39 -6.58
N GLU A 236 4.79 16.18 -5.54
CA GLU A 236 4.16 17.48 -5.32
C GLU A 236 4.84 18.60 -6.11
N VAL A 237 6.16 18.55 -6.28
CA VAL A 237 6.93 19.70 -6.81
C VAL A 237 7.46 19.50 -8.23
N TRP A 238 7.49 18.27 -8.76
CA TRP A 238 8.18 17.95 -10.02
C TRP A 238 7.70 18.77 -11.22
N ASP A 239 6.40 18.98 -11.36
CA ASP A 239 5.83 19.74 -12.49
C ASP A 239 6.21 21.22 -12.45
N SER A 240 6.54 21.75 -11.27
CA SER A 240 7.00 23.13 -11.06
C SER A 240 8.52 23.29 -11.21
N MET A 241 9.28 22.18 -11.25
CA MET A 241 10.74 22.20 -11.34
C MET A 241 11.21 22.60 -12.73
N SER A 242 12.26 23.41 -12.77
CA SER A 242 13.00 23.68 -14.01
C SER A 242 13.78 22.45 -14.47
N GLN A 243 14.13 22.40 -15.76
CA GLN A 243 14.96 21.34 -16.33
C GLN A 243 16.32 21.20 -15.63
N GLY A 244 16.91 22.32 -15.18
CA GLY A 244 18.14 22.31 -14.38
C GLY A 244 17.95 21.61 -13.03
N GLN A 245 16.86 21.90 -12.31
CA GLN A 245 16.56 21.24 -11.03
C GLN A 245 16.29 19.74 -11.21
N LYS A 246 15.56 19.35 -12.27
CA LYS A 246 15.32 17.93 -12.60
C LYS A 246 16.63 17.19 -12.86
N ALA A 247 17.56 17.81 -13.60
CA ALA A 247 18.89 17.27 -13.85
C ALA A 247 19.73 17.15 -12.56
N THR A 248 19.69 18.14 -11.67
CA THR A 248 20.38 18.08 -10.36
C THR A 248 19.86 16.92 -9.52
N VAL A 249 18.55 16.82 -9.34
CA VAL A 249 17.91 15.73 -8.58
C VAL A 249 18.24 14.36 -9.19
N SER A 250 18.19 14.24 -10.52
CA SER A 250 18.58 13.01 -11.21
C SER A 250 20.03 12.62 -10.93
N GLY A 251 20.96 13.58 -10.92
CA GLY A 251 22.38 13.36 -10.61
C GLY A 251 22.63 12.96 -9.15
N GLU A 252 21.92 13.57 -8.20
CA GLU A 252 21.98 13.20 -6.78
C GLU A 252 21.45 11.79 -6.56
N LEU A 253 20.29 11.47 -7.12
CA LEU A 253 19.75 10.11 -7.08
C LEU A 253 20.71 9.11 -7.73
N ASN A 254 21.36 9.47 -8.84
CA ASN A 254 22.35 8.61 -9.49
C ASN A 254 23.52 8.28 -8.55
N THR A 255 23.97 9.27 -7.79
CA THR A 255 25.01 9.09 -6.77
C THR A 255 24.55 8.14 -5.68
N VAL A 256 23.37 8.39 -5.10
CA VAL A 256 22.79 7.55 -4.04
C VAL A 256 22.61 6.10 -4.50
N PHE A 257 22.03 5.89 -5.68
CA PHE A 257 21.80 4.54 -6.19
C PHE A 257 23.06 3.84 -6.69
N SER A 258 24.07 4.57 -7.15
CA SER A 258 25.37 3.97 -7.46
C SER A 258 26.04 3.42 -6.20
N GLU A 259 25.99 4.17 -5.09
CA GLU A 259 26.48 3.71 -3.79
C GLU A 259 25.68 2.50 -3.30
N LEU A 260 24.34 2.59 -3.30
CA LEU A 260 23.46 1.52 -2.86
C LEU A 260 23.76 0.20 -3.61
N ARG A 261 23.97 0.29 -4.91
CA ARG A 261 24.26 -0.87 -5.77
C ARG A 261 25.67 -1.44 -5.60
N SER A 262 26.59 -0.69 -4.98
CA SER A 262 27.91 -1.21 -4.63
C SER A 262 27.83 -2.29 -3.54
N HIS A 263 26.74 -2.31 -2.77
CA HIS A 263 26.46 -3.34 -1.77
C HIS A 263 25.92 -4.60 -2.45
N GLN A 264 26.83 -5.50 -2.80
CA GLN A 264 26.49 -6.81 -3.34
C GLN A 264 25.92 -7.74 -2.25
N CYS A 265 25.03 -8.63 -2.67
CA CYS A 265 24.46 -9.65 -1.79
C CYS A 265 25.57 -10.58 -1.28
N PRO A 266 25.72 -10.74 0.06
CA PRO A 266 26.67 -11.70 0.61
C PRO A 266 26.31 -13.14 0.20
N PRO A 267 27.27 -14.02 -0.12
CA PRO A 267 27.00 -15.40 -0.55
C PRO A 267 26.21 -16.26 0.46
N SER A 268 26.14 -15.84 1.72
CA SER A 268 25.45 -16.55 2.81
C SER A 268 23.98 -16.16 2.99
N ILE A 269 23.47 -15.20 2.21
CA ILE A 269 22.11 -14.65 2.37
C ILE A 269 21.33 -14.94 1.07
N PRO A 270 20.11 -15.49 1.16
CA PRO A 270 19.22 -15.59 0.00
C PRO A 270 18.88 -14.22 -0.57
N TRP A 271 18.67 -14.16 -1.88
CA TRP A 271 18.17 -12.96 -2.55
C TRP A 271 16.73 -12.69 -2.13
N GLY A 272 16.34 -11.42 -2.12
CA GLY A 272 15.03 -10.94 -1.69
C GLY A 272 15.09 -10.01 -0.49
N ALA A 273 14.00 -10.00 0.28
CA ALA A 273 13.85 -9.17 1.47
C ALA A 273 14.85 -9.55 2.57
N ILE A 274 15.25 -8.56 3.37
CA ILE A 274 16.31 -8.68 4.38
C ILE A 274 15.91 -9.56 5.58
N ASP A 275 14.62 -9.61 5.88
CA ASP A 275 14.03 -10.46 6.92
C ASP A 275 14.03 -11.96 6.55
N GLY A 276 14.48 -12.31 5.34
CA GLY A 276 14.46 -13.67 4.84
C GLY A 276 13.10 -14.12 4.29
N ALA A 277 12.14 -13.20 4.07
CA ALA A 277 10.86 -13.51 3.45
C ALA A 277 10.97 -13.90 1.96
N GLY A 278 12.19 -13.97 1.42
CA GLY A 278 12.48 -14.32 0.03
C GLY A 278 12.20 -13.17 -0.93
N CYS A 279 12.15 -13.47 -2.22
CA CYS A 279 11.89 -12.46 -3.24
C CYS A 279 10.43 -12.05 -3.24
N ILE A 280 10.20 -10.73 -3.22
CA ILE A 280 8.86 -10.14 -3.29
C ILE A 280 8.73 -9.37 -4.60
N ASP A 281 7.73 -9.74 -5.39
CA ASP A 281 7.41 -9.08 -6.66
C ASP A 281 6.05 -8.41 -6.53
N GLN A 282 6.07 -7.13 -6.15
CA GLN A 282 4.90 -6.27 -6.14
C GLN A 282 4.55 -5.82 -7.58
N ARG A 283 3.37 -6.22 -8.04
CA ARG A 283 2.71 -5.79 -9.28
C ARG A 283 1.28 -5.32 -8.94
N ARG A 284 0.27 -5.67 -9.72
CA ARG A 284 -1.13 -5.60 -9.27
C ARG A 284 -1.40 -6.51 -8.07
N THR A 285 -0.77 -7.68 -8.05
CA THR A 285 -0.81 -8.61 -6.91
C THR A 285 0.61 -8.86 -6.38
N VAL A 286 0.71 -9.23 -5.10
CA VAL A 286 2.00 -9.53 -4.46
C VAL A 286 2.34 -10.99 -4.71
N ARG A 287 3.48 -11.24 -5.37
CA ARG A 287 4.07 -12.58 -5.49
C ARG A 287 5.24 -12.72 -4.52
N ARG A 288 5.39 -13.90 -3.93
CA ARG A 288 6.49 -14.24 -3.04
C ARG A 288 7.13 -15.55 -3.49
N SER A 289 8.45 -15.66 -3.36
CA SER A 289 9.11 -16.94 -3.58
C SER A 289 8.70 -17.94 -2.51
N ASP A 290 8.52 -19.20 -2.90
CA ASP A 290 8.17 -20.32 -2.01
C ASP A 290 9.41 -21.05 -1.47
N ARG A 291 10.59 -20.67 -1.96
CA ARG A 291 11.90 -21.22 -1.61
C ARG A 291 12.96 -20.12 -1.62
N ASP A 292 14.11 -20.44 -1.05
CA ASP A 292 15.28 -19.57 -1.10
C ASP A 292 15.78 -19.39 -2.53
N ILE A 293 16.09 -18.14 -2.88
CA ILE A 293 16.67 -17.76 -4.16
C ILE A 293 18.16 -17.51 -3.93
N LEU A 294 19.02 -18.40 -4.43
CA LEU A 294 20.46 -18.34 -4.15
C LEU A 294 21.28 -17.94 -5.39
N SER A 295 20.62 -17.84 -6.55
CA SER A 295 21.27 -17.58 -7.83
C SER A 295 20.37 -16.83 -8.79
N ALA A 296 20.99 -16.29 -9.84
CA ALA A 296 20.31 -15.68 -10.98
C ALA A 296 19.28 -16.62 -11.61
N LYS A 297 19.63 -17.91 -11.70
CA LYS A 297 18.77 -18.94 -12.27
C LYS A 297 17.58 -19.23 -11.38
N ASP A 298 17.76 -19.28 -10.05
CA ASP A 298 16.65 -19.44 -9.11
C ASP A 298 15.69 -18.25 -9.23
N PHE A 299 16.23 -17.03 -9.36
CA PHE A 299 15.45 -15.82 -9.53
C PHE A 299 14.66 -15.85 -10.83
N GLU A 300 15.25 -16.30 -11.93
CA GLU A 300 14.57 -16.46 -13.21
C GLU A 300 13.43 -17.50 -13.12
N GLU A 301 13.68 -18.61 -12.43
CA GLU A 301 12.64 -19.62 -12.16
C GLU A 301 11.47 -19.01 -11.38
N PHE A 302 11.75 -18.20 -10.35
CA PHE A 302 10.73 -17.44 -9.64
C PHE A 302 10.02 -16.42 -10.56
N PHE A 303 10.77 -15.68 -11.37
CA PHE A 303 10.24 -14.65 -12.27
C PHE A 303 9.17 -15.23 -13.23
N PHE A 304 9.44 -16.41 -13.80
CA PHE A 304 8.55 -17.14 -14.70
C PHE A 304 7.66 -18.20 -14.03
N SER A 305 7.64 -18.29 -12.70
CA SER A 305 6.90 -19.34 -11.96
C SER A 305 5.37 -19.22 -12.01
N ASN A 306 4.81 -18.18 -12.64
CA ASN A 306 3.37 -17.90 -12.57
C ASN A 306 2.53 -19.03 -13.23
N PRO A 307 1.69 -19.75 -12.47
CA PRO A 307 1.06 -20.97 -12.95
C PRO A 307 -0.18 -20.75 -13.85
N LYS A 308 -0.69 -19.52 -13.99
CA LYS A 308 -2.01 -19.28 -14.61
C LYS A 308 -1.98 -18.77 -16.05
N TYR A 309 -0.84 -18.27 -16.55
CA TYR A 309 -0.78 -17.61 -17.84
C TYR A 309 0.56 -17.82 -18.54
N GLY A 310 0.49 -18.48 -19.71
CA GLY A 310 1.64 -18.83 -20.55
C GLY A 310 1.67 -20.33 -20.87
N SER A 311 1.70 -20.70 -22.14
CA SER A 311 1.98 -22.09 -22.52
C SER A 311 3.44 -22.43 -22.25
N GLU A 312 3.76 -23.73 -22.08
CA GLU A 312 5.15 -24.19 -21.93
C GLU A 312 6.05 -23.67 -23.06
N VAL A 313 5.53 -23.62 -24.29
CA VAL A 313 6.25 -23.09 -25.47
C VAL A 313 6.48 -21.59 -25.35
N TRP A 314 5.51 -20.82 -24.88
CA TRP A 314 5.66 -19.37 -24.68
C TRP A 314 6.70 -19.07 -23.61
N ILE A 315 6.62 -19.74 -22.46
CA ILE A 315 7.61 -19.58 -21.37
C ILE A 315 9.00 -19.99 -21.86
N ALA A 316 9.13 -21.12 -22.57
CA ALA A 316 10.40 -21.54 -23.15
C ALA A 316 10.94 -20.55 -24.18
N PHE A 317 10.07 -19.90 -24.96
CA PHE A 317 10.46 -18.84 -25.89
C PHE A 317 10.97 -17.59 -25.16
N LEU A 318 10.26 -17.11 -24.13
CA LEU A 318 10.70 -15.98 -23.32
C LEU A 318 12.02 -16.26 -22.60
N ARG A 319 12.22 -17.49 -22.08
CA ARG A 319 13.50 -17.92 -21.48
C ARG A 319 14.64 -17.88 -22.49
N LYS A 320 14.43 -18.33 -23.74
CA LYS A 320 15.47 -18.18 -24.78
C LYS A 320 15.83 -16.72 -25.07
N LEU A 321 14.85 -15.81 -25.03
CA LEU A 321 15.13 -14.38 -25.15
C LEU A 321 15.89 -13.86 -23.92
N TYR A 322 15.51 -14.33 -22.73
CA TYR A 322 16.18 -14.03 -21.46
C TYR A 322 17.64 -14.47 -21.47
N ASP A 323 17.94 -15.68 -21.93
CA ASP A 323 19.31 -16.21 -22.05
C ASP A 323 20.14 -15.43 -23.08
N SER A 324 19.52 -15.05 -24.21
CA SER A 324 20.19 -14.26 -25.26
C SER A 324 20.53 -12.80 -24.88
N ALA A 325 20.20 -12.39 -23.65
CA ALA A 325 20.59 -11.10 -23.10
C ALA A 325 22.05 -11.05 -22.64
N GLU A 326 22.83 -12.13 -22.82
CA GLU A 326 24.29 -12.15 -22.67
C GLU A 326 24.93 -10.92 -23.37
N GLY A 327 25.78 -10.19 -22.62
CA GLY A 327 26.48 -8.99 -23.09
C GLY A 327 26.05 -7.68 -22.44
N GLU A 328 24.98 -7.65 -21.64
CA GLU A 328 24.73 -6.53 -20.72
C GLU A 328 25.71 -6.64 -19.54
N GLN A 329 26.58 -5.64 -19.37
CA GLN A 329 27.84 -5.62 -18.60
C GLN A 329 27.76 -6.11 -17.12
N ASP A 330 26.55 -6.30 -16.56
CA ASP A 330 26.28 -6.62 -15.15
C ASP A 330 25.12 -7.63 -14.92
N SER A 331 24.62 -8.31 -15.96
CA SER A 331 23.17 -8.60 -16.03
C SER A 331 22.63 -9.92 -15.49
N GLN A 332 23.44 -10.94 -15.20
CA GLN A 332 22.90 -12.22 -14.70
C GLN A 332 23.30 -12.52 -13.27
N ASP A 333 24.59 -12.51 -12.95
CA ASP A 333 25.07 -13.00 -11.64
C ASP A 333 25.19 -11.91 -10.56
N THR A 334 24.98 -10.64 -10.91
CA THR A 334 25.13 -9.53 -9.96
C THR A 334 23.83 -9.30 -9.19
N CYS A 335 23.87 -9.60 -7.89
CA CYS A 335 22.82 -9.28 -6.95
C CYS A 335 23.23 -8.11 -6.06
N VAL A 336 22.42 -7.06 -6.05
CA VAL A 336 22.71 -5.79 -5.39
C VAL A 336 21.54 -5.37 -4.52
N PHE A 337 21.79 -4.49 -3.56
CA PHE A 337 20.71 -3.91 -2.79
C PHE A 337 19.87 -2.94 -3.65
N THR A 338 18.55 -3.08 -3.59
CA THR A 338 17.57 -2.30 -4.36
C THR A 338 16.52 -1.69 -3.43
N HIS A 339 15.94 -0.55 -3.80
CA HIS A 339 14.81 0.06 -3.12
C HIS A 339 13.49 -0.68 -3.41
N GLY A 340 13.24 -1.04 -4.68
CA GLY A 340 12.13 -1.91 -5.07
C GLY A 340 10.77 -1.21 -5.26
N ASP A 341 10.58 0.00 -4.74
CA ASP A 341 9.41 0.88 -5.01
C ASP A 341 9.81 2.36 -5.19
N LEU A 342 10.86 2.65 -5.97
CA LEU A 342 11.27 4.04 -6.19
C LEU A 342 10.28 4.74 -7.13
N ARG A 343 9.64 5.81 -6.64
CA ARG A 343 8.73 6.68 -7.39
C ARG A 343 8.80 8.11 -6.85
N GLN A 344 8.23 9.07 -7.58
CA GLN A 344 8.25 10.49 -7.20
C GLN A 344 7.70 10.75 -5.78
N ALA A 345 6.67 10.00 -5.35
CA ALA A 345 6.10 10.14 -4.00
C ALA A 345 7.04 9.68 -2.87
N ASN A 346 8.04 8.85 -3.20
CA ASN A 346 8.96 8.23 -2.24
C ASN A 346 10.32 8.94 -2.20
N VAL A 347 10.48 10.03 -2.94
CA VAL A 347 11.68 10.89 -2.93
C VAL A 347 11.31 12.25 -2.39
N LEU A 348 11.97 12.64 -1.30
CA LEU A 348 11.81 13.93 -0.65
C LEU A 348 12.92 14.87 -1.09
N VAL A 349 12.56 16.12 -1.33
CA VAL A 349 13.47 17.21 -1.65
C VAL A 349 13.27 18.38 -0.71
N ARG A 350 14.32 19.18 -0.56
CA ARG A 350 14.33 20.39 0.25
C ARG A 350 15.26 21.41 -0.35
N ARG A 351 14.99 22.69 -0.08
CA ARG A 351 15.94 23.78 -0.38
C ARG A 351 17.12 23.77 0.60
N THR A 352 18.33 23.75 0.07
CA THR A 352 19.57 23.97 0.83
C THR A 352 19.63 25.39 1.37
N LEU A 353 20.64 25.69 2.19
CA LEU A 353 20.86 27.05 2.72
C LEU A 353 21.16 28.05 1.59
N GLU A 354 21.73 27.55 0.49
CA GLU A 354 22.02 28.29 -0.74
C GLU A 354 20.78 28.46 -1.63
N GLY A 355 19.64 27.88 -1.25
CA GLY A 355 18.36 27.99 -1.94
C GLY A 355 18.14 26.97 -3.07
N GLU A 356 19.10 26.05 -3.28
CA GLU A 356 19.06 25.01 -4.31
C GLU A 356 18.19 23.84 -3.86
N LEU A 357 17.46 23.21 -4.78
CA LEU A 357 16.65 22.05 -4.45
C LEU A 357 17.53 20.79 -4.49
N SER A 358 17.56 20.04 -3.39
CA SER A 358 18.38 18.84 -3.22
C SER A 358 17.57 17.72 -2.57
N VAL A 359 17.92 16.46 -2.86
CA VAL A 359 17.33 15.25 -2.27
C VAL A 359 17.63 15.24 -0.77
N SER A 360 16.56 15.34 0.03
CA SER A 360 16.65 15.26 1.49
C SER A 360 16.37 13.86 2.02
N GLY A 361 15.65 13.03 1.27
CA GLY A 361 15.30 11.68 1.70
C GLY A 361 14.77 10.76 0.62
N ILE A 362 14.91 9.47 0.85
CA ILE A 362 14.24 8.38 0.14
C ILE A 362 13.51 7.56 1.21
N ILE A 363 12.21 7.36 1.04
CA ILE A 363 11.31 6.74 2.03
C ILE A 363 10.58 5.54 1.41
N ASP A 364 9.87 4.77 2.25
CA ASP A 364 9.05 3.62 1.86
C ASP A 364 9.87 2.42 1.33
N TRP A 365 10.73 1.88 2.21
CA TRP A 365 11.69 0.82 1.90
C TRP A 365 11.12 -0.60 2.06
N GLU A 366 9.79 -0.77 2.08
CA GLU A 366 9.13 -2.05 2.41
C GLU A 366 9.37 -3.17 1.38
N PHE A 367 9.74 -2.81 0.14
CA PHE A 367 10.05 -3.75 -0.94
C PHE A 367 11.55 -3.85 -1.23
N SER A 368 12.39 -3.26 -0.38
CA SER A 368 13.83 -3.28 -0.54
C SER A 368 14.44 -4.64 -0.20
N GLY A 369 15.65 -4.86 -0.67
CA GLY A 369 16.37 -6.11 -0.48
C GLY A 369 17.40 -6.36 -1.56
N PHE A 370 17.92 -7.58 -1.61
CA PHE A 370 18.93 -7.99 -2.57
C PHE A 370 18.28 -8.61 -3.81
N TYR A 371 18.41 -7.96 -4.95
CA TYR A 371 17.79 -8.39 -6.20
C TYR A 371 18.80 -8.30 -7.37
N PRO A 372 18.51 -8.93 -8.52
CA PRO A 372 19.34 -8.76 -9.70
C PRO A 372 19.56 -7.29 -10.04
N ALA A 373 20.73 -6.96 -10.57
CA ALA A 373 21.14 -5.61 -10.91
C ALA A 373 20.13 -4.85 -11.82
N TYR A 374 19.35 -5.55 -12.64
CA TYR A 374 18.32 -4.96 -13.51
C TYR A 374 16.97 -4.75 -12.80
N TRP A 375 16.75 -5.28 -11.61
CA TRP A 375 15.44 -5.31 -10.95
C TRP A 375 14.88 -3.91 -10.67
N GLU A 376 15.72 -3.00 -10.14
CA GLU A 376 15.31 -1.62 -9.90
C GLU A 376 14.79 -0.96 -11.19
N SER A 377 15.42 -1.26 -12.33
CA SER A 377 15.03 -0.70 -13.63
C SER A 377 13.63 -1.11 -14.09
N ILE A 378 13.20 -2.31 -13.68
CA ILE A 378 11.83 -2.78 -13.89
C ILE A 378 10.89 -2.05 -12.93
N LYS A 379 11.22 -2.06 -11.64
CA LYS A 379 10.36 -1.55 -10.57
C LYS A 379 10.08 -0.07 -10.65
N LEU A 380 11.09 0.74 -10.97
CA LEU A 380 10.91 2.19 -11.12
C LEU A 380 9.90 2.56 -12.22
N THR A 381 9.64 1.67 -13.18
CA THR A 381 8.67 1.90 -14.27
C THR A 381 7.31 1.25 -14.04
N ASN A 382 7.07 0.61 -12.88
CA ASN A 382 5.78 -0.04 -12.59
C ASN A 382 4.57 0.90 -12.69
N CYS A 383 4.76 2.20 -12.42
CA CYS A 383 3.70 3.20 -12.52
C CYS A 383 3.64 3.92 -13.88
N MET A 384 4.47 3.53 -14.85
CA MET A 384 4.50 4.17 -16.17
C MET A 384 3.39 3.63 -17.07
N GLY A 385 2.44 4.49 -17.44
CA GLY A 385 1.40 4.17 -18.41
C GLY A 385 1.72 4.65 -19.83
N THR A 386 1.01 4.12 -20.83
CA THR A 386 1.09 4.62 -22.23
C THR A 386 0.55 6.04 -22.42
N ARG A 387 -0.16 6.56 -21.41
CA ARG A 387 -0.73 7.92 -21.38
C ARG A 387 -0.04 8.80 -20.34
N GLU A 388 1.19 8.45 -19.96
CA GLU A 388 1.99 9.21 -19.01
C GLU A 388 2.19 10.65 -19.49
N THR A 389 2.06 11.60 -18.57
CA THR A 389 2.25 13.03 -18.81
C THR A 389 3.43 13.61 -18.04
N SER A 390 3.86 12.94 -16.97
CA SER A 390 5.06 13.29 -16.22
C SER A 390 6.31 12.94 -17.03
N ASP A 391 7.21 13.91 -17.19
CA ASP A 391 8.53 13.70 -17.80
C ASP A 391 9.53 13.03 -16.85
N TRP A 392 9.14 12.67 -15.62
CA TRP A 392 9.96 11.97 -14.62
C TRP A 392 10.78 10.83 -15.20
N PHE A 393 10.15 9.99 -16.02
CA PHE A 393 10.80 8.81 -16.60
C PHE A 393 11.87 9.13 -17.65
N LEU A 394 11.95 10.38 -18.10
CA LEU A 394 13.03 10.88 -18.97
C LEU A 394 14.25 11.36 -18.16
N HIS A 395 14.10 11.50 -16.84
CA HIS A 395 15.12 11.99 -15.91
C HIS A 395 15.58 10.92 -14.91
N LEU A 396 15.37 9.64 -15.24
CA LEU A 396 15.76 8.54 -14.37
C LEU A 396 17.28 8.47 -14.19
N PRO A 397 17.77 8.12 -12.99
CA PRO A 397 19.20 8.03 -12.74
C PRO A 397 19.86 6.95 -13.60
N GLU A 398 21.03 7.23 -14.17
CA GLU A 398 21.73 6.32 -15.11
C GLU A 398 22.00 4.93 -14.51
N SER A 399 22.38 4.88 -13.22
CA SER A 399 22.74 3.65 -12.51
C SER A 399 21.61 2.63 -12.39
N ILE A 400 20.35 3.10 -12.45
CA ILE A 400 19.13 2.28 -12.35
C ILE A 400 18.24 2.39 -13.58
N SER A 401 18.67 3.11 -14.62
CA SER A 401 17.87 3.35 -15.81
C SER A 401 17.57 2.07 -16.59
N PRO A 402 16.35 1.91 -17.15
CA PRO A 402 16.04 0.86 -18.12
C PRO A 402 16.97 0.83 -19.33
N LEU A 403 17.61 1.96 -19.67
CA LEU A 403 18.58 2.04 -20.76
C LEU A 403 19.84 1.20 -20.52
N ARG A 404 20.14 0.83 -19.27
CA ARG A 404 21.23 -0.08 -18.91
C ARG A 404 20.88 -1.55 -19.14
N TYR A 405 19.58 -1.89 -19.06
CA TYR A 405 19.07 -3.26 -19.18
C TYR A 405 17.85 -3.34 -20.13
N PRO A 406 17.97 -2.83 -21.37
CA PRO A 406 16.81 -2.64 -22.24
C PRO A 406 16.15 -3.96 -22.62
N LYS A 407 16.93 -5.05 -22.78
CA LYS A 407 16.36 -6.36 -23.10
C LYS A 407 15.57 -6.91 -21.92
N ARG A 408 16.11 -6.83 -20.69
CA ARG A 408 15.44 -7.26 -19.45
C ARG A 408 14.15 -6.49 -19.21
N TRP A 409 14.21 -5.17 -19.40
CA TRP A 409 13.06 -4.29 -19.24
C TRP A 409 11.96 -4.58 -20.27
N LEU A 410 12.30 -4.70 -21.57
CA LEU A 410 11.33 -5.03 -22.63
C LEU A 410 10.70 -6.41 -22.42
N LEU A 411 11.51 -7.40 -22.04
CA LEU A 411 11.02 -8.75 -21.76
C LEU A 411 10.06 -8.76 -20.57
N ASN A 412 10.37 -7.97 -19.54
CA ASN A 412 9.47 -7.76 -18.42
C ASN A 412 8.14 -7.16 -18.89
N LEU A 413 8.16 -6.12 -19.73
CA LEU A 413 6.93 -5.50 -20.24
C LEU A 413 6.03 -6.49 -21.00
N VAL A 414 6.63 -7.41 -21.76
CA VAL A 414 5.89 -8.50 -22.44
C VAL A 414 5.32 -9.48 -21.42
N TRP A 415 6.10 -9.84 -20.40
CA TRP A 415 5.69 -10.78 -19.35
C TRP A 415 4.64 -10.21 -18.40
N ASP A 416 4.70 -8.92 -18.10
CA ASP A 416 3.89 -8.23 -17.08
C ASP A 416 2.39 -8.42 -17.29
N SER A 417 1.95 -8.32 -18.54
CA SER A 417 0.55 -8.57 -18.94
C SER A 417 0.01 -9.97 -18.62
N HIS A 418 0.88 -10.93 -18.31
CA HIS A 418 0.57 -12.31 -17.93
C HIS A 418 0.73 -12.56 -16.43
N VAL A 419 1.25 -11.59 -15.68
CA VAL A 419 1.47 -11.65 -14.23
C VAL A 419 0.39 -10.91 -13.46
N ASP A 420 -0.16 -9.86 -14.08
CA ASP A 420 -1.14 -8.94 -13.50
C ASP A 420 -2.58 -9.48 -13.36
#